data_AF-A0A6P5D0G3-F1
#
_entry.id   AF-A0A6P5D0G3-F1
#
_cell.length_a   1.000
_cell.length_b   1.000
_cell.length_c   1.000
_cell.angle_alpha   90.00
_cell.angle_beta   90.00
_cell.angle_gamma   90.00
#
_symmetry.space_group_name_H-M   'P 1'
#
loop_
_entity.id
_entity.type
_entity.pdbx_description
1 polymer ?
#
loop_
_entity_poly.entity_id
_entity_poly.type
_entity_poly.pdbx_seq_one_letter_code
_entity_poly.pdbx_strand_id
1 'polypeptide(L)'
;MGAGSVPARYLVYFQYLGTDFNGVAAVRGVQRAVGVQNYLEEAAERLNSVMPVKFTISSRTDAGVHALSNAAHLDIQRRSDLPPFSPEVLTEALNTHLKHPAIRVLQAFRVPSHFHARHAAISRTYLYRLATGCPRPDRLPVFERNRCWALQADCLDVAAMQEAAQHLLGTHDFSAFQSAGSPASSPVRTLRRASVSPDPASPFVLPEESRQLQFWSMEFESQSFLYKQVPPPCSLLAGPQRPSTEVTGNPLLLRCLTCPAPCSNHSKPVPATSPHFPGHLPRWVATEEWCRRKHQKGRRPDSLWWFLLEINTPRAPTHLLGGQE
;
A
#
# COMPACT_ATOMS: atom_id res chain seq x y z
N MET A 1 3.49 44.72 -21.07
CA MET A 1 3.67 43.55 -20.18
C MET A 1 2.71 42.48 -20.67
N GLY A 2 3.22 41.46 -21.39
CA GLY A 2 2.36 40.38 -21.89
C GLY A 2 1.76 39.60 -20.73
N ALA A 3 0.47 39.29 -20.79
CA ALA A 3 -0.18 38.43 -19.82
C ALA A 3 0.60 37.11 -19.72
N GLY A 4 1.22 36.85 -18.58
CA GLY A 4 1.91 35.58 -18.35
C GLY A 4 0.93 34.43 -18.52
N SER A 5 1.37 33.32 -19.14
CA SER A 5 0.49 32.16 -19.28
C SER A 5 0.02 31.69 -17.90
N VAL A 6 -1.24 31.29 -17.77
CA VAL A 6 -1.78 30.81 -16.49
C VAL A 6 -1.22 29.41 -16.21
N PRO A 7 -0.81 29.10 -14.95
CA PRO A 7 -0.36 27.75 -14.61
C PRO A 7 -1.42 26.69 -14.96
N ALA A 8 -0.99 25.62 -15.61
CA ALA A 8 -1.83 24.47 -15.89
C ALA A 8 -1.57 23.40 -14.82
N ARG A 9 -2.65 22.87 -14.25
CA ARG A 9 -2.60 21.76 -13.29
C ARG A 9 -2.69 20.42 -14.00
N TYR A 10 -1.84 19.49 -13.60
CA TYR A 10 -1.85 18.12 -14.07
C TYR A 10 -2.02 17.15 -12.91
N LEU A 11 -2.78 16.08 -13.14
CA LEU A 11 -2.73 14.85 -12.37
C LEU A 11 -1.75 13.91 -13.06
N VAL A 12 -0.86 13.28 -12.31
CA VAL A 12 0.05 12.26 -12.82
C VAL A 12 -0.09 11.00 -12.00
N TYR A 13 -0.02 9.86 -12.69
CA TYR A 13 0.14 8.55 -12.07
C TYR A 13 1.56 8.07 -12.26
N PHE A 14 2.13 7.45 -11.24
CA PHE A 14 3.51 7.00 -11.23
C PHE A 14 3.68 5.74 -10.41
N GLN A 15 4.66 4.93 -10.79
CA GLN A 15 5.04 3.69 -10.11
C GLN A 15 6.46 3.78 -9.59
N TYR A 16 6.77 2.99 -8.57
CA TYR A 16 8.14 2.84 -8.09
C TYR A 16 8.38 1.57 -7.27
N LEU A 17 9.63 1.10 -7.30
CA LEU A 17 10.11 0.12 -6.32
C LEU A 17 10.64 0.86 -5.09
N GLY A 18 9.97 0.69 -3.95
CA GLY A 18 10.22 1.41 -2.69
C GLY A 18 11.54 1.12 -1.99
N THR A 19 12.24 0.04 -2.36
CA THR A 19 13.34 -0.58 -1.61
C THR A 19 14.38 0.42 -1.11
N ASP A 20 14.83 1.29 -2.01
CA ASP A 20 15.96 2.20 -1.76
C ASP A 20 15.51 3.61 -1.35
N PHE A 21 14.21 3.82 -1.12
CA PHE A 21 13.62 5.12 -0.79
C PHE A 21 13.19 5.22 0.67
N ASN A 22 13.28 6.42 1.24
CA ASN A 22 12.73 6.73 2.56
C ASN A 22 11.21 7.03 2.51
N GLY A 23 10.51 6.31 1.63
CA GLY A 23 9.10 6.52 1.33
C GLY A 23 8.88 7.51 0.18
N VAL A 24 7.62 7.83 -0.09
CA VAL A 24 7.26 8.68 -1.23
C VAL A 24 7.49 10.16 -0.95
N ALA A 25 7.29 10.61 0.29
CA ALA A 25 7.29 12.02 0.62
C ALA A 25 8.68 12.63 0.50
N ALA A 26 8.75 13.89 0.04
CA ALA A 26 10.02 14.60 -0.05
C ALA A 26 10.68 14.74 1.33
N VAL A 27 11.99 14.48 1.39
CA VAL A 27 12.81 14.66 2.58
C VAL A 27 13.73 15.87 2.37
N ARG A 28 13.99 16.64 3.44
CA ARG A 28 14.90 17.81 3.42
C ARG A 28 16.20 17.48 4.17
N GLY A 29 17.32 18.02 3.69
CA GLY A 29 18.64 17.91 4.31
C GLY A 29 19.49 16.72 3.81
N VAL A 30 20.70 16.59 4.34
CA VAL A 30 21.65 15.51 3.99
C VAL A 30 21.22 14.22 4.71
N GLN A 31 20.23 13.53 4.15
CA GLN A 31 19.77 12.22 4.62
C GLN A 31 20.34 11.10 3.74
N ARG A 32 20.56 9.92 4.33
CA ARG A 32 21.15 8.76 3.64
C ARG A 32 20.24 8.16 2.54
N ALA A 33 18.95 8.47 2.57
CA ALA A 33 17.97 8.00 1.58
C ALA A 33 16.98 9.12 1.23
N VAL A 34 16.76 9.30 -0.07
CA VAL A 34 15.94 10.36 -0.69
C VAL A 34 14.50 9.85 -0.86
N GLY A 35 13.50 10.73 -0.86
CA GLY A 35 12.11 10.37 -1.14
C GLY A 35 11.82 10.32 -2.64
N VAL A 36 10.85 9.50 -3.07
CA VAL A 36 10.44 9.41 -4.50
C VAL A 36 10.03 10.78 -5.05
N GLN A 37 9.33 11.58 -4.24
CA GLN A 37 8.91 12.94 -4.61
C GLN A 37 10.09 13.86 -4.94
N ASN A 38 11.24 13.72 -4.26
CA ASN A 38 12.42 14.55 -4.57
C ASN A 38 12.90 14.32 -6.01
N TYR A 39 12.94 13.06 -6.48
CA TYR A 39 13.34 12.73 -7.85
C TYR A 39 12.31 13.20 -8.89
N LEU A 40 11.01 13.13 -8.57
CA LEU A 40 9.95 13.67 -9.42
C LEU A 40 10.07 15.20 -9.56
N GLU A 41 10.35 15.90 -8.47
CA GLU A 41 10.55 17.35 -8.46
C GLU A 41 11.83 17.74 -9.21
N GLU A 42 12.95 17.02 -9.03
CA GLU A 42 14.19 17.21 -9.80
C GLU A 42 13.98 17.02 -11.32
N ALA A 43 13.22 16.00 -11.70
CA ALA A 43 12.86 15.80 -13.12
C ALA A 43 12.00 16.95 -13.65
N ALA A 44 11.07 17.46 -12.84
CA ALA A 44 10.20 18.54 -13.22
C ALA A 44 10.89 19.91 -13.32
N GLU A 45 12.00 20.13 -12.61
CA GLU A 45 12.84 21.32 -12.79
C GLU A 45 13.33 21.46 -14.24
N ARG A 46 13.56 20.33 -14.93
CA ARG A 46 14.01 20.31 -16.34
C ARG A 46 12.92 20.67 -17.35
N LEU A 47 11.66 20.80 -16.93
CA LEU A 47 10.57 21.24 -17.79
C LEU A 47 10.59 22.76 -18.07
N ASN A 48 11.49 23.50 -17.41
CA ASN A 48 11.65 24.95 -17.55
C ASN A 48 10.34 25.72 -17.29
N SER A 49 9.62 25.32 -16.23
CA SER A 49 8.47 26.06 -15.73
C SER A 49 8.91 27.42 -15.21
N VAL A 50 8.10 28.45 -15.44
CA VAL A 50 8.31 29.83 -14.93
C VAL A 50 8.25 29.86 -13.40
N MET A 51 7.48 28.95 -12.80
CA MET A 51 7.36 28.79 -11.35
C MET A 51 7.92 27.45 -10.87
N PRO A 52 8.40 27.34 -9.62
CA PRO A 52 8.83 26.07 -9.05
C PRO A 52 7.72 25.02 -9.10
N VAL A 53 8.04 23.84 -9.64
CA VAL A 53 7.09 22.73 -9.73
C VAL A 53 7.16 21.92 -8.44
N LYS A 54 6.01 21.71 -7.81
CA LYS A 54 5.88 20.89 -6.60
C LYS A 54 4.84 19.81 -6.80
N PHE A 55 5.12 18.63 -6.27
CA PHE A 55 4.19 17.51 -6.34
C PHE A 55 3.40 17.42 -5.04
N THR A 56 2.07 17.37 -5.16
CA THR A 56 1.19 17.06 -4.04
C THR A 56 0.70 15.63 -4.19
N ILE A 57 1.34 14.72 -3.46
CA ILE A 57 1.07 13.28 -3.49
C ILE A 57 -0.30 12.94 -2.89
N SER A 58 -1.02 12.00 -3.51
CA SER A 58 -2.33 11.54 -3.07
C SER A 58 -2.28 10.60 -1.87
N SER A 59 -1.31 9.68 -1.84
CA SER A 59 -1.10 8.77 -0.72
C SER A 59 0.37 8.71 -0.32
N ARG A 60 0.63 8.86 0.99
CA ARG A 60 1.96 8.64 1.55
C ARG A 60 2.24 7.14 1.61
N THR A 61 3.48 6.77 1.32
CA THR A 61 4.01 5.44 1.58
C THR A 61 5.26 5.56 2.44
N ASP A 62 5.43 4.62 3.36
CA ASP A 62 6.59 4.52 4.23
C ASP A 62 7.82 4.00 3.46
N ALA A 63 9.00 4.08 4.10
CA ALA A 63 10.24 3.52 3.55
C ALA A 63 10.09 2.05 3.17
N GLY A 64 10.62 1.69 2.00
CA GLY A 64 10.52 0.33 1.45
C GLY A 64 9.20 -0.02 0.77
N VAL A 65 8.12 0.75 0.96
CA VAL A 65 6.83 0.46 0.30
C VAL A 65 6.91 0.78 -1.19
N HIS A 66 6.53 -0.16 -2.05
CA HIS A 66 6.40 0.00 -3.49
C HIS A 66 5.06 0.63 -3.85
N ALA A 67 4.95 1.17 -5.07
CA ALA A 67 3.66 1.51 -5.66
C ALA A 67 3.59 1.05 -7.11
N LEU A 68 2.52 0.33 -7.47
CA LEU A 68 2.22 0.05 -8.87
C LEU A 68 1.52 1.25 -9.53
N SER A 69 0.72 2.01 -8.76
CA SER A 69 0.11 3.25 -9.23
C SER A 69 -0.20 4.18 -8.05
N ASN A 70 0.71 5.12 -7.78
CA ASN A 70 0.46 6.27 -6.92
C ASN A 70 0.09 7.49 -7.79
N ALA A 71 -0.53 8.50 -7.20
CA ALA A 71 -1.02 9.67 -7.90
C ALA A 71 -0.52 10.95 -7.23
N ALA A 72 -0.27 11.99 -8.02
CA ALA A 72 0.07 13.32 -7.53
C ALA A 72 -0.50 14.38 -8.47
N HIS A 73 -0.66 15.60 -7.97
CA HIS A 73 -0.88 16.75 -8.86
C HIS A 73 0.26 17.75 -8.75
N LEU A 74 0.48 18.48 -9.84
CA LEU A 74 1.50 19.52 -9.98
C LEU A 74 0.98 20.65 -10.87
N ASP A 75 1.53 21.84 -10.67
CA ASP A 75 1.26 23.02 -11.49
C ASP A 75 2.50 23.35 -12.33
N ILE A 76 2.30 23.60 -13.62
CA ILE A 76 3.34 23.97 -14.56
C ILE A 76 2.92 25.24 -15.28
N GLN A 77 3.79 26.25 -15.26
CA GLN A 77 3.60 27.49 -16.01
C GLN A 77 4.63 27.56 -17.12
N ARG A 78 4.18 27.52 -18.38
CA ARG A 78 5.06 27.68 -19.55
C ARG A 78 5.32 29.17 -19.79
N ARG A 79 6.37 29.49 -20.54
CA ARG A 79 6.58 30.87 -21.00
C ARG A 79 5.40 31.33 -21.87
N SER A 80 5.16 32.64 -21.94
CA SER A 80 3.95 33.23 -22.56
C SER A 80 3.75 32.88 -24.05
N ASP A 81 4.82 32.46 -24.74
CA ASP A 81 4.85 32.05 -26.13
C ASP A 81 4.48 30.57 -26.37
N LEU A 82 4.29 29.78 -25.31
CA LEU A 82 4.17 28.33 -25.41
C LEU A 82 2.85 27.84 -24.80
N PRO A 83 2.12 26.94 -25.48
CA PRO A 83 0.94 26.33 -24.89
C PRO A 83 1.33 25.43 -23.70
N PRO A 84 0.37 25.11 -22.81
CA PRO A 84 0.55 24.04 -21.84
C PRO A 84 0.96 22.73 -22.53
N PHE A 85 1.74 21.90 -21.85
CA PHE A 85 2.08 20.58 -22.37
C PHE A 85 0.83 19.74 -22.61
N SER A 86 0.82 18.94 -23.68
CA SER A 86 -0.12 17.82 -23.75
C SER A 86 0.23 16.81 -22.64
N PRO A 87 -0.76 16.02 -22.15
CA PRO A 87 -0.48 15.03 -21.12
C PRO A 87 0.57 13.97 -21.52
N GLU A 88 0.62 13.59 -22.79
CA GLU A 88 1.57 12.63 -23.36
C GLU A 88 2.99 13.22 -23.34
N VAL A 89 3.14 14.45 -23.85
CA VAL A 89 4.43 15.16 -23.86
C VAL A 89 4.95 15.37 -22.43
N LEU A 90 4.07 15.72 -21.49
CA LEU A 90 4.46 15.88 -20.08
C LEU A 90 4.93 14.54 -19.48
N THR A 91 4.23 13.45 -19.78
CA THR A 91 4.59 12.10 -19.30
C THR A 91 5.96 11.68 -19.82
N GLU A 92 6.22 11.88 -21.11
CA GLU A 92 7.50 11.58 -21.74
C GLU A 92 8.61 12.45 -21.16
N ALA A 93 8.42 13.77 -21.12
CA ALA A 93 9.43 14.70 -20.62
C ALA A 93 9.82 14.43 -19.16
N LEU A 94 8.85 14.11 -18.29
CA LEU A 94 9.14 13.70 -16.91
C LEU A 94 10.00 12.42 -16.87
N ASN A 95 9.65 11.41 -17.68
CA ASN A 95 10.42 10.16 -17.74
C ASN A 95 11.82 10.35 -18.34
N THR A 96 12.00 11.25 -19.32
CA THR A 96 13.31 11.59 -19.89
C THR A 96 14.25 12.20 -18.84
N HIS A 97 13.70 12.96 -17.89
CA HIS A 97 14.50 13.64 -16.85
C HIS A 97 14.56 12.89 -15.52
N LEU A 98 13.76 11.85 -15.33
CA LEU A 98 13.84 10.97 -14.16
C LEU A 98 15.14 10.16 -14.18
N LYS A 99 16.03 10.47 -13.23
CA LYS A 99 17.35 9.83 -13.15
C LYS A 99 17.36 8.46 -12.46
N HIS A 100 16.30 8.12 -11.73
CA HIS A 100 16.26 6.90 -10.93
C HIS A 100 15.50 5.78 -11.67
N PRO A 101 16.13 4.63 -11.97
CA PRO A 101 15.52 3.58 -12.79
C PRO A 101 14.33 2.89 -12.11
N ALA A 102 14.22 3.01 -10.79
CA ALA A 102 13.12 2.47 -10.02
C ALA A 102 11.86 3.35 -9.96
N ILE A 103 11.78 4.47 -10.69
CA ILE A 103 10.62 5.38 -10.73
C ILE A 103 10.18 5.55 -12.18
N ARG A 104 8.87 5.54 -12.43
CA ARG A 104 8.33 5.84 -13.76
C ARG A 104 6.99 6.57 -13.66
N VAL A 105 6.82 7.65 -14.41
CA VAL A 105 5.51 8.28 -14.65
C VAL A 105 4.76 7.44 -15.69
N LEU A 106 3.56 7.01 -15.35
CA LEU A 106 2.73 6.15 -16.19
C LEU A 106 1.93 6.97 -17.21
N GLN A 107 1.32 8.06 -16.74
CA GLN A 107 0.43 8.91 -17.52
C GLN A 107 0.17 10.22 -16.77
N ALA A 108 -0.20 11.25 -17.53
CA ALA A 108 -0.67 12.53 -17.02
C ALA A 108 -2.07 12.83 -17.53
N PHE A 109 -2.74 13.77 -16.88
CA PHE A 109 -4.02 14.35 -17.31
C PHE A 109 -4.04 15.83 -16.95
N ARG A 110 -4.56 16.67 -17.85
CA ARG A 110 -4.89 18.05 -17.49
C ARG A 110 -6.13 18.03 -16.60
N VAL A 111 -6.10 18.78 -15.50
CA VAL A 111 -7.20 18.84 -14.53
C VAL A 111 -7.52 20.30 -14.17
N PRO A 112 -8.71 20.58 -13.62
CA PRO A 112 -9.04 21.92 -13.15
C PRO A 112 -8.06 22.43 -12.09
N SER A 113 -7.86 23.74 -12.03
CA SER A 113 -6.92 24.39 -11.08
C SER A 113 -7.24 24.13 -9.61
N HIS A 114 -8.49 23.77 -9.28
CA HIS A 114 -8.92 23.42 -7.92
C HIS A 114 -8.78 21.92 -7.59
N PHE A 115 -8.37 21.09 -8.55
CA PHE A 115 -8.21 19.64 -8.33
C PHE A 115 -7.14 19.36 -7.28
N HIS A 116 -7.40 18.45 -6.34
CA HIS A 116 -6.43 18.04 -5.33
C HIS A 116 -6.35 16.52 -5.23
N ALA A 117 -5.24 15.94 -5.71
CA ALA A 117 -5.04 14.49 -5.85
C ALA A 117 -5.40 13.67 -4.59
N ARG A 118 -5.07 14.17 -3.39
CA ARG A 118 -5.42 13.50 -2.12
C ARG A 118 -6.93 13.45 -1.85
N HIS A 119 -7.63 14.55 -2.10
CA HIS A 119 -9.04 14.73 -1.75
C HIS A 119 -9.97 14.19 -2.82
N ALA A 120 -9.53 14.20 -4.08
CA ALA A 120 -10.25 13.63 -5.21
C ALA A 120 -10.17 12.09 -5.26
N ALA A 121 -9.27 11.45 -4.51
CA ALA A 121 -9.15 10.00 -4.49
C ALA A 121 -10.40 9.32 -3.91
N ILE A 122 -11.00 8.43 -4.72
CA ILE A 122 -12.22 7.67 -4.40
C ILE A 122 -11.86 6.47 -3.52
N SER A 123 -10.74 5.80 -3.82
CA SER A 123 -10.20 4.72 -3.02
C SER A 123 -8.69 4.56 -3.18
N ARG A 124 -8.11 3.81 -2.25
CA ARG A 124 -6.72 3.38 -2.20
C ARG A 124 -6.75 1.89 -1.92
N THR A 125 -5.94 1.14 -2.67
CA THR A 125 -5.85 -0.31 -2.54
C THR A 125 -4.42 -0.70 -2.18
N TYR A 126 -4.27 -1.42 -1.07
CA TYR A 126 -3.00 -1.98 -0.62
C TYR A 126 -3.00 -3.48 -0.85
N LEU A 127 -1.88 -3.99 -1.35
CA LEU A 127 -1.63 -5.41 -1.57
C LEU A 127 -0.43 -5.86 -0.74
N TYR A 128 -0.63 -6.94 0.01
CA TYR A 128 0.43 -7.69 0.67
C TYR A 128 0.63 -8.98 -0.06
N ARG A 129 1.89 -9.27 -0.35
CA ARG A 129 2.27 -10.56 -0.90
C ARG A 129 3.06 -11.31 0.16
N LEU A 130 2.60 -12.51 0.48
CA LEU A 130 3.19 -13.39 1.47
C LEU A 130 3.77 -14.60 0.76
N ALA A 131 4.84 -15.16 1.31
CA ALA A 131 5.40 -16.43 0.88
C ALA A 131 5.54 -17.38 2.09
N THR A 132 5.10 -18.62 1.96
CA THR A 132 5.32 -19.71 2.93
C THR A 132 6.14 -20.84 2.30
N GLY A 133 6.60 -21.77 3.13
CA GLY A 133 7.47 -22.87 2.69
C GLY A 133 8.93 -22.43 2.45
N CYS A 134 9.31 -21.26 2.98
CA CYS A 134 10.67 -20.73 2.93
C CYS A 134 11.24 -20.61 4.35
N PRO A 135 11.88 -21.66 4.91
CA PRO A 135 12.43 -21.63 6.28
C PRO A 135 13.51 -20.56 6.48
N ARG A 136 14.13 -20.13 5.37
CA ARG A 136 15.26 -19.20 5.32
C ARG A 136 14.95 -18.11 4.30
N PRO A 137 14.51 -16.90 4.73
CA PRO A 137 14.13 -15.82 3.81
C PRO A 137 15.22 -15.40 2.82
N ASP A 138 16.50 -15.62 3.14
CA ASP A 138 17.64 -15.40 2.25
C ASP A 138 17.65 -16.34 1.03
N ARG A 139 16.88 -17.44 1.07
CA ARG A 139 16.68 -18.40 -0.02
C ARG A 139 15.46 -18.11 -0.88
N LEU A 140 14.74 -17.00 -0.66
CA LEU A 140 13.72 -16.56 -1.60
C LEU A 140 14.34 -16.35 -2.99
N PRO A 141 13.66 -16.76 -4.08
CA PRO A 141 14.09 -16.47 -5.43
C PRO A 141 14.38 -14.98 -5.61
N VAL A 142 15.43 -14.65 -6.38
CA VAL A 142 15.87 -13.26 -6.54
C VAL A 142 14.76 -12.35 -7.08
N PHE A 143 13.89 -12.89 -7.95
CA PHE A 143 12.74 -12.16 -8.50
C PHE A 143 11.58 -11.95 -7.51
N GLU A 144 11.62 -12.59 -6.36
CA GLU A 144 10.66 -12.45 -5.26
C GLU A 144 11.19 -11.62 -4.09
N ARG A 145 12.52 -11.43 -4.06
CA ARG A 145 13.19 -10.60 -3.06
C ARG A 145 12.64 -9.17 -3.11
N ASN A 146 12.32 -8.64 -1.93
CA ASN A 146 11.72 -7.32 -1.75
C ASN A 146 10.39 -7.16 -2.50
N ARG A 147 9.68 -8.25 -2.81
CA ARG A 147 8.33 -8.21 -3.42
C ARG A 147 7.30 -9.04 -2.68
N CYS A 148 7.74 -9.79 -1.69
CA CYS A 148 6.87 -10.50 -0.77
C CYS A 148 7.51 -10.52 0.61
N TRP A 149 6.69 -10.86 1.59
CA TRP A 149 7.16 -11.20 2.92
C TRP A 149 7.23 -12.72 3.07
N ALA A 150 8.44 -13.27 3.13
CA ALA A 150 8.64 -14.68 3.51
C ALA A 150 8.35 -14.87 5.00
N LEU A 151 7.27 -15.60 5.27
CA LEU A 151 6.92 -16.08 6.59
C LEU A 151 7.72 -17.34 6.88
N GLN A 152 8.29 -17.41 8.09
CA GLN A 152 8.90 -18.63 8.62
C GLN A 152 7.80 -19.60 9.09
N ALA A 153 6.95 -20.01 8.16
CA ALA A 153 5.84 -20.93 8.33
C ALA A 153 5.69 -21.79 7.07
N ASP A 154 5.33 -23.06 7.25
CA ASP A 154 5.14 -23.99 6.13
C ASP A 154 3.76 -23.82 5.48
N CYS A 155 2.74 -23.43 6.25
CA CYS A 155 1.38 -23.22 5.77
C CYS A 155 0.66 -22.08 6.53
N LEU A 156 -0.42 -21.58 5.93
CA LEU A 156 -1.34 -20.61 6.53
C LEU A 156 -2.72 -21.24 6.70
N ASP A 157 -3.43 -20.86 7.76
CA ASP A 157 -4.86 -21.14 7.86
C ASP A 157 -5.64 -20.09 7.06
N VAL A 158 -5.76 -20.34 5.75
CA VAL A 158 -6.38 -19.40 4.80
C VAL A 158 -7.85 -19.18 5.12
N ALA A 159 -8.55 -20.21 5.60
CA ALA A 159 -9.95 -20.09 5.97
C ALA A 159 -10.13 -19.15 7.16
N ALA A 160 -9.32 -19.32 8.21
CA ALA A 160 -9.31 -18.40 9.36
C ALA A 160 -8.91 -16.97 8.95
N MET A 161 -7.93 -16.82 8.05
CA MET A 161 -7.54 -15.50 7.52
C MET A 161 -8.68 -14.83 6.73
N GLN A 162 -9.42 -15.58 5.93
CA GLN A 162 -10.56 -15.08 5.17
C GLN A 162 -11.72 -14.70 6.10
N GLU A 163 -12.01 -15.51 7.12
CA GLU A 163 -13.00 -15.20 8.16
C GLU A 163 -12.62 -13.92 8.91
N ALA A 164 -11.37 -13.82 9.37
CA ALA A 164 -10.85 -12.62 10.03
C ALA A 164 -10.95 -11.37 9.14
N ALA A 165 -10.70 -11.49 7.84
CA ALA A 165 -10.83 -10.39 6.88
C ALA A 165 -12.29 -9.89 6.77
N GLN A 166 -13.29 -10.77 6.87
CA GLN A 166 -14.70 -10.34 6.84
C GLN A 166 -15.06 -9.42 8.00
N HIS A 167 -14.49 -9.66 9.20
CA HIS A 167 -14.73 -8.80 10.36
C HIS A 167 -14.17 -7.38 10.21
N LEU A 168 -13.23 -7.17 9.28
CA LEU A 168 -12.66 -5.86 9.01
C LEU A 168 -13.51 -5.02 8.05
N LEU A 169 -14.42 -5.63 7.29
CA LEU A 169 -15.27 -4.93 6.32
C LEU A 169 -16.26 -3.99 6.99
N GLY A 170 -16.54 -2.86 6.34
CA GLY A 170 -17.45 -1.85 6.85
C GLY A 170 -16.76 -0.78 7.71
N THR A 171 -17.56 -0.06 8.49
CA THR A 171 -17.12 1.12 9.24
C THR A 171 -16.79 0.75 10.68
N HIS A 172 -15.53 0.92 11.08
CA HIS A 172 -15.05 0.57 12.41
C HIS A 172 -14.14 1.66 12.97
N ASP A 173 -14.02 1.67 14.30
CA ASP A 173 -12.95 2.37 14.99
C ASP A 173 -11.66 1.55 14.90
N PHE A 174 -10.68 2.05 14.14
CA PHE A 174 -9.38 1.41 13.94
C PHE A 174 -8.29 1.92 14.89
N SER A 175 -8.63 2.50 16.04
CA SER A 175 -7.67 3.01 17.04
C SER A 175 -6.64 1.96 17.45
N ALA A 176 -7.04 0.69 17.57
CA ALA A 176 -6.16 -0.43 17.91
C ALA A 176 -5.03 -0.67 16.87
N PHE A 177 -5.21 -0.18 15.64
CA PHE A 177 -4.25 -0.31 14.55
C PHE A 177 -3.43 0.97 14.30
N GLN A 178 -3.70 2.03 15.06
CA GLN A 178 -3.01 3.31 14.91
C GLN A 178 -1.65 3.26 15.61
N SER A 179 -0.59 3.72 14.92
CA SER A 179 0.69 3.97 15.61
C SER A 179 0.64 5.30 16.39
N ALA A 180 1.35 5.35 17.53
CA ALA A 180 1.50 6.57 18.32
C ALA A 180 1.98 7.74 17.45
N GLY A 181 1.35 8.92 17.60
CA GLY A 181 1.68 10.13 16.83
C GLY A 181 0.96 10.29 15.49
N SER A 182 -0.06 9.45 15.20
CA SER A 182 -0.85 9.62 13.98
C SER A 182 -1.69 10.92 14.01
N PRO A 183 -1.62 11.76 12.95
CA PRO A 183 -2.27 13.08 12.91
C PRO A 183 -3.75 13.02 12.50
N ALA A 184 -4.36 11.83 12.46
CA ALA A 184 -5.74 11.68 12.01
C ALA A 184 -6.73 12.24 13.05
N SER A 185 -7.69 13.05 12.60
CA SER A 185 -8.74 13.65 13.44
C SER A 185 -9.75 12.64 13.97
N SER A 186 -9.90 11.50 13.29
CA SER A 186 -10.76 10.39 13.71
C SER A 186 -10.11 9.06 13.34
N PRO A 187 -10.18 8.04 14.21
CA PRO A 187 -9.72 6.68 13.93
C PRO A 187 -10.75 5.85 13.14
N VAL A 188 -11.96 6.39 12.91
CA VAL A 188 -13.03 5.66 12.24
C VAL A 188 -12.78 5.61 10.73
N ARG A 189 -12.75 4.41 10.14
CA ARG A 189 -12.58 4.22 8.70
C ARG A 189 -13.56 3.17 8.18
N THR A 190 -13.79 3.19 6.86
CA THR A 190 -14.64 2.22 6.17
C THR A 190 -13.80 1.40 5.20
N LEU A 191 -13.56 0.13 5.51
CA LEU A 191 -12.94 -0.79 4.56
C LEU A 191 -14.00 -1.31 3.60
N ARG A 192 -13.77 -1.12 2.30
CA ARG A 192 -14.64 -1.59 1.21
C ARG A 192 -14.25 -2.99 0.74
N ARG A 193 -12.98 -3.35 0.87
CA ARG A 193 -12.45 -4.68 0.56
C ARG A 193 -11.42 -5.09 1.60
N ALA A 194 -11.47 -6.37 1.96
CA ALA A 194 -10.50 -7.08 2.75
C ALA A 194 -10.57 -8.54 2.28
N SER A 195 -9.56 -9.01 1.55
CA SER A 195 -9.57 -10.34 0.96
C SER A 195 -8.21 -11.03 1.08
N VAL A 196 -8.24 -12.36 1.10
CA VAL A 196 -7.05 -13.22 1.11
C VAL A 196 -7.22 -14.28 0.04
N SER A 197 -6.24 -14.42 -0.84
CA SER A 197 -6.28 -15.33 -1.98
C SER A 197 -4.90 -15.94 -2.27
N PRO A 198 -4.83 -17.12 -2.89
CA PRO A 198 -3.60 -17.61 -3.50
C PRO A 198 -3.07 -16.60 -4.52
N ASP A 199 -1.76 -16.50 -4.64
CA ASP A 199 -1.08 -15.65 -5.60
C ASP A 199 -0.08 -16.50 -6.41
N PRO A 200 0.08 -16.30 -7.72
CA PRO A 200 1.09 -17.03 -8.47
C PRO A 200 2.51 -16.59 -8.07
N ALA A 201 3.48 -17.50 -8.22
CA ALA A 201 4.89 -17.13 -8.22
C ALA A 201 5.20 -16.23 -9.44
N SER A 202 6.25 -15.42 -9.35
CA SER A 202 6.78 -14.68 -10.50
C SER A 202 7.11 -15.67 -11.62
N PRO A 203 6.87 -15.31 -12.90
CA PRO A 203 7.18 -16.18 -14.05
C PRO A 203 8.67 -16.47 -14.20
N PHE A 204 9.51 -15.75 -13.46
CA PHE A 204 10.96 -15.94 -13.40
C PHE A 204 11.44 -16.84 -12.25
N VAL A 205 10.52 -17.46 -11.50
CA VAL A 205 10.85 -18.47 -10.49
C VAL A 205 10.89 -19.83 -11.17
N LEU A 206 11.95 -20.60 -10.93
CA LEU A 206 12.07 -21.93 -11.53
C LEU A 206 11.00 -22.87 -10.97
N PRO A 207 10.45 -23.81 -11.77
CA PRO A 207 9.44 -24.77 -11.30
C PRO A 207 9.89 -25.58 -10.08
N GLU A 208 11.19 -25.86 -9.94
CA GLU A 208 11.76 -26.58 -8.81
C GLU A 208 11.72 -25.75 -7.52
N GLU A 209 11.98 -24.44 -7.64
CA GLU A 209 11.92 -23.48 -6.53
C GLU A 209 10.47 -23.22 -6.13
N SER A 210 9.56 -23.11 -7.10
CA SER A 210 8.15 -22.83 -6.84
C SER A 210 7.41 -23.99 -6.18
N ARG A 211 7.87 -25.24 -6.32
CA ARG A 211 7.23 -26.40 -5.68
C ARG A 211 7.23 -26.35 -4.15
N GLN A 212 8.23 -25.67 -3.57
CA GLN A 212 8.38 -25.55 -2.13
C GLN A 212 7.75 -24.26 -1.60
N LEU A 213 7.41 -23.32 -2.49
CA LEU A 213 6.92 -22.00 -2.12
C LEU A 213 5.43 -21.87 -2.43
N GLN A 214 4.68 -21.31 -1.48
CA GLN A 214 3.31 -20.91 -1.71
C GLN A 214 3.21 -19.40 -1.53
N PHE A 215 2.54 -18.73 -2.46
CA PHE A 215 2.32 -17.29 -2.38
C PHE A 215 0.86 -16.98 -2.12
N TRP A 216 0.64 -15.92 -1.34
CA TRP A 216 -0.68 -15.45 -0.97
C TRP A 216 -0.74 -13.94 -1.09
N SER A 217 -1.86 -13.42 -1.55
CA SER A 217 -2.16 -12.00 -1.62
C SER A 217 -3.21 -11.64 -0.57
N MET A 218 -2.98 -10.54 0.13
CA MET A 218 -4.00 -9.88 0.95
C MET A 218 -4.27 -8.49 0.39
N GLU A 219 -5.52 -8.18 0.12
CA GLU A 219 -5.91 -6.90 -0.47
C GLU A 219 -6.83 -6.13 0.48
N PHE A 220 -6.55 -4.84 0.64
CA PHE A 220 -7.36 -3.92 1.44
C PHE A 220 -7.70 -2.68 0.63
N GLU A 221 -8.98 -2.37 0.49
CA GLU A 221 -9.46 -1.17 -0.19
C GLU A 221 -10.24 -0.27 0.78
N SER A 222 -9.91 1.02 0.77
CA SER A 222 -10.65 2.03 1.52
C SER A 222 -10.52 3.39 0.84
N GLN A 223 -11.44 4.30 1.14
CA GLN A 223 -11.25 5.71 0.78
C GLN A 223 -9.98 6.27 1.45
N SER A 224 -9.67 5.91 2.69
CA SER A 224 -8.44 6.32 3.36
C SER A 224 -8.04 5.36 4.48
N PHE A 225 -6.76 5.37 4.83
CA PHE A 225 -6.20 4.58 5.93
C PHE A 225 -5.55 5.51 6.96
N LEU A 226 -5.56 5.10 8.23
CA LEU A 226 -4.73 5.71 9.28
C LEU A 226 -3.25 5.41 9.02
N TYR A 227 -2.38 6.20 9.65
CA TYR A 227 -0.95 5.92 9.61
C TYR A 227 -0.66 4.54 10.22
N LYS A 228 -0.12 3.64 9.39
CA LYS A 228 0.15 2.24 9.70
C LYS A 228 -1.10 1.43 10.10
N GLN A 229 -2.29 1.82 9.63
CA GLN A 229 -3.54 1.12 9.94
C GLN A 229 -3.54 -0.32 9.45
N VAL A 230 -3.04 -0.58 8.24
CA VAL A 230 -2.98 -1.93 7.74
C VAL A 230 -1.74 -2.54 8.37
N PRO A 231 -1.87 -3.34 9.43
CA PRO A 231 -0.70 -3.82 10.15
C PRO A 231 -0.03 -4.92 9.32
N PRO A 232 1.21 -5.32 9.66
CA PRO A 232 1.75 -6.56 9.11
C PRO A 232 0.76 -7.69 9.38
N PRO A 233 0.53 -8.61 8.42
CA PRO A 233 -0.37 -9.75 8.59
C PRO A 233 -0.22 -10.44 9.95
N CYS A 234 1.01 -10.66 10.46
CA CYS A 234 1.21 -11.24 11.79
C CYS A 234 0.53 -10.52 12.97
N SER A 235 0.12 -9.25 12.85
CA SER A 235 -0.66 -8.57 13.89
C SER A 235 -2.14 -8.94 13.87
N LEU A 236 -2.63 -9.39 12.72
CA LEU A 236 -3.93 -10.04 12.56
C LEU A 236 -3.86 -11.54 12.93
N LEU A 237 -2.66 -12.14 12.90
CA LEU A 237 -2.47 -13.60 13.05
C LEU A 237 -1.88 -14.02 14.43
N ALA A 238 -1.28 -13.12 15.20
CA ALA A 238 -0.60 -13.44 16.46
C ALA A 238 -1.55 -13.39 17.66
N GLY A 239 -1.93 -14.57 18.15
CA GLY A 239 -2.43 -14.76 19.52
C GLY A 239 -1.29 -15.04 20.53
N PRO A 240 -1.54 -14.83 21.85
CA PRO A 240 -0.66 -15.27 22.93
C PRO A 240 -0.26 -16.74 22.77
N GLN A 241 1.05 -16.99 22.83
CA GLN A 241 1.62 -18.34 22.76
C GLN A 241 1.63 -19.08 24.11
N ARG A 242 0.80 -18.67 25.08
CA ARG A 242 0.67 -19.39 26.37
C ARG A 242 -0.80 -19.50 26.78
N PRO A 243 -1.25 -20.67 27.25
CA PRO A 243 -2.57 -20.80 27.85
C PRO A 243 -2.52 -20.05 29.19
N SER A 244 -3.10 -18.87 29.23
CA SER A 244 -3.51 -18.25 30.50
C SER A 244 -5.01 -18.41 30.58
N THR A 245 -5.43 -19.25 31.51
CA THR A 245 -6.81 -19.37 31.95
C THR A 245 -7.24 -18.04 32.57
N GLU A 246 -8.47 -17.62 32.28
CA GLU A 246 -9.17 -16.41 32.77
C GLU A 246 -8.96 -15.11 31.98
N VAL A 247 -9.64 -15.00 30.83
CA VAL A 247 -10.28 -13.73 30.42
C VAL A 247 -11.65 -14.07 29.81
N THR A 248 -12.72 -13.83 30.57
CA THR A 248 -14.11 -13.86 30.11
C THR A 248 -14.37 -12.64 29.20
N GLY A 249 -14.19 -12.84 27.90
CA GLY A 249 -14.50 -11.88 26.84
C GLY A 249 -14.16 -12.51 25.50
N ASN A 250 -15.17 -12.78 24.67
CA ASN A 250 -15.13 -13.61 23.47
C ASN A 250 -13.91 -13.32 22.54
N PRO A 251 -12.93 -14.23 22.40
CA PRO A 251 -11.66 -13.99 21.69
C PRO A 251 -11.67 -14.60 20.28
N LEU A 252 -12.27 -13.93 19.30
CA LEU A 252 -12.37 -14.45 17.91
C LEU A 252 -11.33 -13.89 16.93
N LEU A 253 -10.07 -13.74 17.35
CA LEU A 253 -8.97 -13.46 16.40
C LEU A 253 -7.66 -14.19 16.70
N LEU A 254 -7.72 -15.21 17.55
CA LEU A 254 -6.53 -15.87 18.09
C LEU A 254 -6.43 -17.32 17.62
N ARG A 255 -6.08 -17.53 16.34
CA ARG A 255 -5.37 -18.71 15.81
C ARG A 255 -5.36 -18.67 14.28
N CYS A 256 -4.38 -17.98 13.69
CA CYS A 256 -4.21 -18.03 12.23
C CYS A 256 -2.82 -18.52 11.80
N LEU A 257 -1.95 -18.92 12.73
CA LEU A 257 -0.58 -19.38 12.43
C LEU A 257 -0.35 -20.88 12.69
N THR A 258 -1.35 -21.63 13.13
CA THR A 258 -1.17 -23.06 13.41
C THR A 258 -2.29 -23.86 12.78
N CYS A 259 -1.99 -24.51 11.67
CA CYS A 259 -2.80 -25.62 11.17
C CYS A 259 -2.97 -26.64 12.32
N PRO A 260 -4.19 -27.00 12.73
CA PRO A 260 -4.40 -27.90 13.87
C PRO A 260 -4.03 -29.36 13.58
N ALA A 261 -3.61 -29.72 12.36
CA ALA A 261 -3.28 -31.09 11.99
C ALA A 261 -2.02 -31.17 11.09
N PRO A 262 -1.20 -32.24 11.19
CA PRO A 262 -0.17 -32.52 10.20
C PRO A 262 -0.85 -32.73 8.84
N CYS A 263 -0.49 -31.91 7.85
CA CYS A 263 -1.03 -31.96 6.50
C CYS A 263 -0.76 -33.33 5.86
N SER A 264 -1.73 -34.23 5.88
CA SER A 264 -1.80 -35.35 4.94
C SER A 264 -2.60 -34.91 3.72
N ASN A 265 -2.04 -35.14 2.55
CA ASN A 265 -2.76 -35.08 1.28
C ASN A 265 -4.07 -35.87 1.42
N HIS A 266 -5.22 -35.21 1.30
CA HIS A 266 -6.38 -35.62 0.49
C HIS A 266 -7.62 -34.80 0.87
N SER A 267 -8.29 -34.33 -0.17
CA SER A 267 -9.59 -33.67 -0.19
C SER A 267 -10.69 -34.48 0.53
N LYS A 268 -11.24 -33.96 1.63
CA LYS A 268 -12.63 -34.22 2.05
C LYS A 268 -13.27 -32.97 2.69
N PRO A 269 -14.52 -32.63 2.37
CA PRO A 269 -15.24 -31.52 2.99
C PRO A 269 -15.72 -31.89 4.41
N VAL A 270 -15.60 -30.95 5.34
CA VAL A 270 -16.13 -31.04 6.71
C VAL A 270 -17.53 -30.40 6.72
N PRO A 271 -18.55 -31.00 7.37
CA PRO A 271 -19.91 -30.48 7.34
C PRO A 271 -20.07 -29.24 8.23
N ALA A 272 -20.85 -28.27 7.75
CA ALA A 272 -21.17 -27.03 8.44
C ALA A 272 -22.23 -27.27 9.54
N THR A 273 -21.86 -27.02 10.79
CA THR A 273 -22.82 -26.79 11.88
C THR A 273 -22.63 -25.38 12.40
N SER A 274 -23.61 -24.51 12.18
CA SER A 274 -23.64 -23.12 12.63
C SER A 274 -24.04 -23.02 14.11
N PRO A 275 -23.27 -22.36 14.98
CA PRO A 275 -23.78 -21.90 16.26
C PRO A 275 -24.45 -20.52 16.11
N HIS A 276 -25.63 -20.35 16.71
CA HIS A 276 -26.26 -19.05 16.91
C HIS A 276 -25.46 -18.20 17.91
N PHE A 277 -25.25 -16.90 17.63
CA PHE A 277 -24.56 -15.94 18.49
C PHE A 277 -25.45 -14.74 18.88
N PRO A 278 -25.40 -14.24 20.13
CA PRO A 278 -26.17 -13.07 20.57
C PRO A 278 -25.53 -11.73 20.15
N GLY A 279 -26.39 -10.74 19.86
CA GLY A 279 -26.09 -9.52 19.10
C GLY A 279 -25.47 -8.34 19.86
N HIS A 280 -24.21 -8.46 20.32
CA HIS A 280 -23.41 -7.31 20.72
C HIS A 280 -22.00 -7.35 20.08
N LEU A 281 -21.65 -6.29 19.35
CA LEU A 281 -20.35 -6.12 18.67
C LEU A 281 -19.23 -5.83 19.68
N PRO A 282 -18.07 -6.51 19.61
CA PRO A 282 -16.97 -6.31 20.56
C PRO A 282 -16.12 -5.07 20.25
N ARG A 283 -15.54 -4.50 21.31
CA ARG A 283 -14.55 -3.42 21.27
C ARG A 283 -13.18 -4.04 20.96
N TRP A 284 -12.50 -3.57 19.91
CA TRP A 284 -11.20 -4.09 19.48
C TRP A 284 -10.10 -3.74 20.51
N VAL A 285 -9.57 -4.73 21.22
CA VAL A 285 -8.46 -4.55 22.19
C VAL A 285 -7.21 -5.23 21.64
N ALA A 286 -6.20 -4.43 21.26
CA ALA A 286 -4.87 -4.96 20.99
C ALA A 286 -4.22 -5.40 22.31
N THR A 287 -3.59 -6.57 22.36
CA THR A 287 -2.94 -7.06 23.58
C THR A 287 -1.73 -6.19 23.96
N GLU A 288 -1.56 -5.88 25.25
CA GLU A 288 -0.46 -5.05 25.77
C GLU A 288 0.94 -5.55 25.35
N GLU A 289 1.07 -6.83 25.05
CA GLU A 289 2.32 -7.48 24.65
C GLU A 289 2.80 -7.05 23.25
N TRP A 290 1.88 -6.76 22.32
CA TRP A 290 2.21 -6.23 20.99
C TRP A 290 2.70 -4.77 21.09
N CYS A 291 2.03 -3.95 21.89
CA CYS A 291 2.44 -2.57 22.16
C CYS A 291 3.84 -2.49 22.77
N ARG A 292 4.20 -3.36 23.72
CA ARG A 292 5.55 -3.37 24.33
C ARG A 292 6.66 -3.77 23.35
N ARG A 293 6.42 -4.71 22.42
CA ARG A 293 7.45 -5.15 21.45
C ARG A 293 7.79 -4.11 20.39
N LYS A 294 6.84 -3.22 20.03
CA LYS A 294 7.11 -2.05 19.16
C LYS A 294 8.16 -1.10 19.73
N HIS A 295 8.25 -0.99 21.06
CA HIS A 295 9.11 -0.03 21.74
C HIS A 295 10.54 -0.52 22.01
N GLN A 296 10.85 -1.81 21.81
CA GLN A 296 12.05 -2.41 22.41
C GLN A 296 13.24 -2.73 21.50
N LYS A 297 13.25 -2.40 20.20
CA LYS A 297 14.45 -2.65 19.38
C LYS A 297 14.81 -1.49 18.44
N GLY A 298 15.94 -0.85 18.71
CA GLY A 298 16.71 -0.01 17.78
C GLY A 298 17.34 -0.78 16.61
N ARG A 299 16.73 -1.90 16.19
CA ARG A 299 16.95 -2.51 14.87
C ARG A 299 15.75 -2.16 14.03
N ARG A 300 15.98 -1.52 12.87
CA ARG A 300 14.94 -1.41 11.85
C ARG A 300 14.41 -2.84 11.64
N PRO A 301 13.10 -3.12 11.81
CA PRO A 301 12.60 -4.44 11.48
C PRO A 301 12.98 -4.68 10.02
N ASP A 302 13.71 -5.76 9.78
CA ASP A 302 14.14 -6.16 8.44
C ASP A 302 12.89 -6.18 7.55
N SER A 303 12.81 -5.11 6.77
CA SER A 303 11.90 -4.82 5.68
C SER A 303 10.65 -5.69 5.56
N LEU A 304 9.56 -5.20 6.12
CA LEU A 304 8.23 -5.54 5.63
C LEU A 304 8.05 -4.81 4.30
N TRP A 305 7.78 -5.56 3.23
CA TRP A 305 7.63 -5.03 1.87
C TRP A 305 6.13 -4.97 1.53
N TRP A 306 5.67 -3.83 1.02
CA TRP A 306 4.24 -3.52 0.82
C TRP A 306 4.06 -2.98 -0.60
N PHE A 307 2.94 -3.26 -1.24
CA PHE A 307 2.57 -2.62 -2.49
C PHE A 307 1.35 -1.74 -2.27
N LEU A 308 1.50 -0.44 -2.54
CA LEU A 308 0.35 0.38 -2.91
C LEU A 308 -0.03 -0.04 -4.34
N LEU A 309 -1.08 -0.86 -4.45
CA LEU A 309 -1.51 -1.41 -5.74
C LEU A 309 -2.05 -0.28 -6.63
N GLU A 310 -2.97 0.50 -6.11
CA GLU A 310 -3.66 1.50 -6.91
C GLU A 310 -4.25 2.63 -6.06
N ILE A 311 -4.21 3.84 -6.59
CA ILE A 311 -5.07 4.93 -6.15
C ILE A 311 -6.09 5.17 -7.25
N ASN A 312 -7.36 4.91 -6.95
CA ASN A 312 -8.44 5.25 -7.86
C ASN A 312 -8.81 6.73 -7.66
N THR A 313 -8.39 7.58 -8.60
CA THR A 313 -8.89 8.96 -8.71
C THR A 313 -9.74 9.07 -9.98
N PRO A 314 -10.84 9.85 -9.96
CA PRO A 314 -11.62 10.06 -11.16
C PRO A 314 -10.67 10.63 -12.22
N ARG A 315 -10.63 9.97 -13.39
CA ARG A 315 -9.93 10.52 -14.55
C ARG A 315 -10.58 11.88 -14.87
N ALA A 316 -9.80 12.79 -15.43
CA ALA A 316 -10.38 14.03 -15.95
C ALA A 316 -11.60 13.67 -16.82
N PRO A 317 -12.77 14.32 -16.63
CA PRO A 317 -13.94 13.99 -17.41
C PRO A 317 -13.59 14.17 -18.90
N THR A 318 -13.74 13.08 -19.66
CA THR A 318 -13.46 13.01 -21.10
C THR A 318 -14.26 14.05 -21.91
N HIS A 319 -15.30 14.63 -21.31
CA HIS A 319 -16.17 15.65 -21.89
C HIS A 319 -15.56 17.06 -22.00
N LEU A 320 -14.33 17.31 -21.51
CA LEU A 320 -13.67 18.62 -21.64
C LEU A 320 -12.59 18.68 -22.74
N LEU A 321 -12.42 17.62 -23.54
CA LEU A 321 -11.49 17.57 -24.69
C LEU A 321 -12.20 17.61 -26.06
N GLY A 322 -13.53 17.77 -26.09
CA GLY A 322 -14.29 17.95 -27.32
C GLY A 322 -14.65 19.40 -27.54
N GLY A 323 -13.89 20.12 -28.37
CA GLY A 323 -14.28 21.44 -28.85
C GLY A 323 -13.12 22.32 -29.29
N GLN A 324 -12.59 22.08 -30.48
CA GLN A 324 -12.43 23.06 -31.57
C GLN A 324 -11.74 22.37 -32.76
N GLU A 325 -12.55 21.98 -33.74
CA GLU A 325 -12.16 22.04 -35.15
C GLU A 325 -12.12 23.51 -35.59
#